data_AF-A0A2H5YRB9-F1
#
_entry.id   AF-A0A2H5YRB9-F1
#
_cell.length_a   1.000
_cell.length_b   1.000
_cell.length_c   1.000
_cell.angle_alpha   90.00
_cell.angle_beta   90.00
_cell.angle_gamma   90.00
#
_symmetry.space_group_name_H-M   'P 1'
#
loop_
_entity.id
_entity.type
_entity.pdbx_description
1 polymer ?
#
loop_
_entity_poly.entity_id
_entity_poly.type
_entity_poly.pdbx_seq_one_letter_code
_entity_poly.pdbx_strand_id
1 'polypeptide(L)'
;MTPANLTTEQWQQVSTALVWFWAFLGCVVGFAASFLVGYAIIPSLVSTRDLPSRAMAARSVLLALAVIFLLAAIISFVNLVNSIQVLYEIWPEKWI
;
A
#
# COMPACT_ATOMS: atom_id res chain seq x y z
N MET A 1 -9.00 28.61 -21.02
CA MET A 1 -8.66 27.19 -20.87
C MET A 1 -9.97 26.42 -20.75
N THR A 2 -10.52 25.94 -21.86
CA THR A 2 -11.63 24.97 -21.84
C THR A 2 -11.00 23.59 -21.70
N PRO A 3 -11.34 22.79 -20.67
CA PRO A 3 -10.85 21.41 -20.61
C PRO A 3 -11.25 20.71 -21.90
N ALA A 4 -10.27 20.09 -22.58
CA ALA A 4 -10.60 19.15 -23.64
C ALA A 4 -11.51 18.09 -23.02
N ASN A 5 -12.64 17.77 -23.67
CA ASN A 5 -13.53 16.74 -23.17
C ASN A 5 -12.73 15.44 -23.03
N LEU A 6 -12.46 15.05 -21.79
CA LEU A 6 -11.78 13.81 -21.47
C LEU A 6 -12.58 12.66 -22.08
N THR A 7 -11.91 11.87 -22.90
CA THR A 7 -12.52 10.69 -23.51
C THR A 7 -12.78 9.65 -22.42
N THR A 8 -13.75 8.75 -22.65
CA THR A 8 -14.08 7.66 -21.72
C THR A 8 -12.85 6.80 -21.38
N GLU A 9 -11.95 6.61 -22.34
CA GLU A 9 -10.71 5.84 -22.19
C GLU A 9 -9.74 6.49 -21.18
N GLN A 10 -9.61 7.83 -21.23
CA GLN A 10 -8.77 8.58 -20.30
C GLN A 10 -9.32 8.51 -18.86
N TRP A 11 -10.64 8.58 -18.69
CA TRP A 11 -11.29 8.39 -17.38
C TRP A 11 -11.10 6.99 -16.81
N GLN A 12 -11.10 5.96 -17.65
CA GLN A 12 -10.85 4.58 -17.23
C GLN A 12 -9.41 4.39 -16.73
N GLN A 13 -8.43 5.03 -17.39
CA GLN A 13 -7.03 4.98 -16.98
C GLN A 13 -6.80 5.70 -15.65
N VAL A 14 -7.39 6.88 -15.45
CA VAL A 14 -7.37 7.61 -14.16
C VAL A 14 -7.97 6.75 -13.05
N SER A 15 -9.11 6.12 -13.31
CA SER A 15 -9.77 5.25 -12.33
C SER A 15 -8.92 4.03 -11.98
N THR A 16 -8.22 3.45 -12.96
CA THR A 16 -7.29 2.34 -12.76
C THR A 16 -6.10 2.76 -11.88
N ALA A 17 -5.51 3.94 -12.16
CA ALA A 17 -4.44 4.50 -11.34
C ALA A 17 -4.91 4.72 -9.88
N LEU A 18 -6.12 5.24 -9.70
CA LEU A 18 -6.69 5.46 -8.37
C LEU A 18 -6.92 4.15 -7.60
N VAL A 19 -7.36 3.08 -8.26
CA VAL A 19 -7.49 1.75 -7.64
C VAL A 19 -6.14 1.24 -7.16
N TRP A 20 -5.09 1.35 -7.98
CA TRP A 20 -3.74 0.95 -7.59
C TRP A 20 -3.18 1.80 -6.44
N PHE A 21 -3.51 3.09 -6.40
CA PHE A 21 -3.15 3.96 -5.29
C PHE A 21 -3.79 3.51 -3.97
N TRP A 22 -5.09 3.22 -3.97
CA TRP A 22 -5.78 2.71 -2.79
C TRP A 22 -5.28 1.32 -2.38
N ALA A 23 -4.99 0.44 -3.35
CA ALA A 23 -4.40 -0.87 -3.08
C ALA A 23 -3.02 -0.72 -2.42
N PHE A 24 -2.18 0.19 -2.92
CA PHE A 24 -0.89 0.52 -2.31
C PHE A 24 -1.05 1.02 -0.87
N LEU A 25 -1.94 2.00 -0.65
CA LEU A 25 -2.19 2.54 0.68
C LEU A 25 -2.66 1.45 1.66
N GLY A 26 -3.61 0.61 1.25
CA GLY A 26 -4.11 -0.51 2.06
C GLY A 26 -3.00 -1.50 2.42
N CYS A 27 -2.13 -1.84 1.46
CA CYS A 27 -1.00 -2.74 1.71
C CYS A 27 0.02 -2.13 2.67
N VAL A 28 0.33 -0.84 2.54
CA VAL A 28 1.27 -0.14 3.43
C VAL A 28 0.72 -0.07 4.86
N VAL A 29 -0.58 0.22 5.03
CA VAL A 29 -1.22 0.24 6.35
C VAL A 29 -1.24 -1.17 6.96
N GLY A 30 -1.58 -2.20 6.18
CA GLY A 30 -1.55 -3.60 6.62
C GLY A 30 -0.15 -4.07 7.02
N PHE A 31 0.87 -3.66 6.27
CA PHE A 31 2.28 -3.88 6.59
C PHE A 31 2.65 -3.21 7.92
N ALA A 32 2.39 -1.91 8.05
CA ALA A 32 2.74 -1.15 9.24
C ALA A 32 2.06 -1.73 10.50
N ALA A 33 0.76 -2.05 10.42
CA ALA A 33 0.03 -2.65 11.51
C ALA A 33 0.61 -4.02 11.90
N SER A 34 0.82 -4.91 10.93
CA SER A 34 1.35 -6.26 11.18
C SER A 34 2.77 -6.23 11.75
N PHE A 35 3.61 -5.34 11.21
CA PHE A 35 4.98 -5.17 11.65
C PHE A 35 5.05 -4.59 13.07
N LEU A 36 4.28 -3.53 13.35
CA LEU A 36 4.29 -2.85 14.65
C LEU A 36 3.75 -3.77 15.76
N VAL A 37 2.69 -4.54 15.46
CA VAL A 37 2.17 -5.54 16.41
C VAL A 37 3.19 -6.64 16.68
N GLY A 38 3.76 -7.25 15.62
CA GLY A 38 4.69 -8.36 15.75
C GLY A 38 6.05 -7.96 16.35
N TYR A 39 6.56 -6.77 16.02
CA TYR A 39 7.89 -6.34 16.41
C TYR A 39 7.93 -5.56 17.73
N ALA A 40 6.91 -4.75 18.03
CA ALA A 40 6.92 -3.87 19.20
C ALA A 40 5.88 -4.26 20.25
N ILE A 41 4.60 -4.45 19.86
CA ILE A 41 3.50 -4.62 20.83
C ILE A 41 3.57 -5.97 21.54
N ILE A 42 3.63 -7.08 20.80
CA ILE A 42 3.70 -8.43 21.41
C ILE A 42 4.90 -8.57 22.37
N PRO A 43 6.14 -8.26 21.97
CA PRO A 43 7.27 -8.40 22.90
C PRO A 43 7.17 -7.45 24.10
N SER A 44 6.61 -6.25 23.95
CA SER A 44 6.35 -5.34 25.07
C SER A 44 5.39 -5.96 26.09
N LEU A 45 4.27 -6.53 25.62
CA LEU A 45 3.24 -7.14 26.48
C LEU A 45 3.70 -8.45 27.13
N VAL A 46 4.56 -9.21 26.45
CA VAL A 46 5.19 -10.40 27.04
C VAL A 46 6.18 -10.00 28.14
N SER A 47 6.92 -8.89 27.94
CA SER A 47 7.85 -8.37 28.95
C SER A 47 7.13 -7.89 30.22
N THR A 48 5.95 -7.28 30.10
CA THR A 48 5.14 -6.84 31.24
C THR A 48 4.32 -7.96 31.89
N ARG A 49 4.38 -9.19 31.34
CA ARG A 49 3.59 -10.37 31.75
C ARG A 49 2.07 -10.21 31.55
N ASP A 50 1.64 -9.25 30.73
CA ASP A 50 0.23 -9.09 30.34
C ASP A 50 -0.21 -10.17 29.34
N LEU A 51 0.75 -10.77 28.61
CA LEU A 51 0.52 -11.90 27.71
C LEU A 51 1.39 -13.12 28.07
N PRO A 52 0.86 -14.35 27.90
CA PRO A 52 1.65 -15.56 28.10
C PRO A 52 2.76 -15.69 27.05
N SER A 53 3.87 -16.33 27.41
CA SER A 53 5.04 -16.51 26.54
C SER A 53 4.73 -17.22 25.21
N ARG A 54 3.61 -17.96 25.15
CA ARG A 54 3.08 -18.58 23.93
C ARG A 54 2.67 -17.55 22.86
N ALA A 55 2.32 -16.32 23.24
CA ALA A 55 2.01 -15.24 22.31
C ALA A 55 3.20 -14.84 21.42
N MET A 56 4.43 -15.18 21.82
CA MET A 56 5.62 -15.03 20.97
C MET A 56 5.54 -15.85 19.68
N ALA A 57 4.75 -16.93 19.63
CA ALA A 57 4.54 -17.69 18.39
C ALA A 57 3.77 -16.88 17.33
N ALA A 58 2.91 -15.93 17.74
CA ALA A 58 2.19 -15.07 16.80
C ALA A 58 3.13 -14.06 16.08
N ARG A 59 4.32 -13.80 16.64
CA ARG A 59 5.32 -12.90 16.06
C ARG A 59 5.78 -13.39 14.68
N SER A 60 6.09 -14.66 14.52
CA SER A 60 6.55 -15.20 13.23
C SER A 60 5.46 -15.11 12.17
N VAL A 61 4.20 -15.38 12.54
CA VAL A 61 3.03 -15.27 11.66
C VAL A 61 2.80 -13.81 11.24
N LEU A 62 2.82 -12.87 12.18
CA LEU A 62 2.62 -11.45 11.90
C LEU A 62 3.76 -10.85 11.06
N LEU A 63 5.00 -11.27 11.29
CA LEU A 63 6.13 -10.86 10.47
C LEU A 63 6.04 -11.45 9.06
N ALA A 64 5.64 -12.71 8.91
CA ALA A 64 5.39 -13.29 7.59
C ALA A 64 4.27 -12.54 6.85
N LEU A 65 3.19 -12.20 7.55
CA LEU A 65 2.09 -11.39 7.02
C LEU A 65 2.56 -9.98 6.62
N ALA A 66 3.42 -9.35 7.42
CA ALA A 66 4.02 -8.07 7.09
C ALA A 66 4.83 -8.16 5.79
N VAL A 67 5.66 -9.20 5.62
CA VAL A 67 6.42 -9.40 4.37
C VAL A 67 5.48 -9.54 3.17
N ILE A 68 4.38 -10.28 3.30
CA ILE A 68 3.37 -10.40 2.24
C ILE A 68 2.78 -9.04 1.87
N PHE A 69 2.38 -8.24 2.87
CA PHE A 69 1.86 -6.89 2.64
C PHE A 69 2.90 -5.96 2.02
N LEU A 70 4.19 -6.10 2.38
CA LEU A 70 5.27 -5.33 1.79
C LEU A 70 5.43 -5.66 0.30
N LEU A 71 5.42 -6.95 -0.06
CA LEU A 71 5.49 -7.39 -1.46
C LEU A 71 4.28 -6.90 -2.25
N ALA A 72 3.08 -7.01 -1.68
CA ALA A 72 1.85 -6.49 -2.29
C ALA A 72 1.88 -4.97 -2.48
N ALA A 73 2.47 -4.22 -1.54
CA ALA A 73 2.68 -2.79 -1.66
C ALA A 73 3.65 -2.46 -2.81
N ILE A 74 4.77 -3.19 -2.93
CA ILE A 74 5.72 -3.00 -4.04
C ILE A 74 5.03 -3.23 -5.39
N ILE A 75 4.28 -4.31 -5.54
CA ILE A 75 3.54 -4.62 -6.78
C ILE A 75 2.53 -3.51 -7.10
N SER A 76 1.75 -3.08 -6.10
CA SER A 76 0.77 -2.01 -6.26
C SER A 76 1.42 -0.69 -6.65
N PHE A 77 2.58 -0.37 -6.08
CA PHE A 77 3.34 0.82 -6.41
C PHE A 77 3.87 0.80 -7.85
N VAL A 78 4.42 -0.33 -8.31
CA VAL A 78 4.87 -0.48 -9.70
C VAL A 78 3.70 -0.28 -10.67
N ASN A 79 2.55 -0.90 -10.39
CA ASN A 79 1.35 -0.73 -11.22
C ASN A 79 0.82 0.70 -11.22
N LEU A 80 0.90 1.40 -10.09
CA LEU A 80 0.56 2.81 -9.98
C LEU A 80 1.47 3.67 -10.87
N VAL A 81 2.79 3.50 -10.79
CA VAL A 81 3.75 4.26 -11.60
C VAL A 81 3.51 4.02 -13.09
N ASN A 82 3.30 2.77 -13.49
CA ASN A 82 2.97 2.43 -14.88
C ASN A 82 1.65 3.07 -15.34
N SER A 83 0.66 3.15 -14.46
CA SER A 83 -0.63 3.80 -14.77
C SER A 83 -0.51 5.33 -14.87
N ILE A 84 0.40 5.95 -14.10
CA ILE A 84 0.67 7.38 -14.13
C ILE A 84 1.42 7.81 -15.40
N GLN A 85 2.22 6.93 -16.01
CA GLN A 85 2.88 7.23 -17.30
C GLN A 85 1.87 7.65 -18.38
N VAL A 86 0.67 7.08 -18.35
CA VAL A 86 -0.40 7.44 -19.28
C VAL A 86 -0.92 8.87 -19.07
N LEU A 87 -0.89 9.38 -17.82
CA LEU A 87 -1.25 10.78 -17.54
C LEU A 87 -0.26 11.76 -18.17
N TYR A 88 1.02 11.39 -18.29
CA TYR A 88 2.04 12.20 -18.96
C TYR A 88 1.84 12.27 -20.48
N GLU A 89 1.21 11.26 -21.09
CA GLU A 89 0.83 11.29 -22.51
C GLU A 89 -0.38 12.18 -22.77
N ILE A 90 -1.33 12.23 -21.82
CA ILE A 90 -2.58 12.99 -21.94
C ILE A 90 -2.38 14.48 -21.67
N TRP A 91 -1.51 14.85 -20.72
CA TRP A 91 -1.19 16.23 -20.36
C TRP A 91 0.30 16.55 -20.60
N PRO A 92 0.69 16.82 -21.87
CA PRO A 92 2.07 17.17 -22.19
C PRO A 92 2.49 18.55 -21.64
N GLU A 93 1.53 19.47 -21.46
CA GLU A 93 1.76 20.77 -20.84
C GLU A 93 1.76 20.63 -19.32
N LYS A 94 2.97 20.67 -18.76
CA LYS A 94 3.26 20.64 -17.33
C LYS A 94 2.86 21.98 -16.73
N TRP A 95 2.23 21.97 -15.56
CA TRP A 95 2.00 23.17 -14.74
C TRP A 95 3.20 23.51 -13.83
N ILE A 96 4.35 22.86 -14.08
CA ILE A 96 5.67 23.21 -13.56
C ILE A 96 6.54 23.62 -14.76
#